data_AF-A0A7V3X9B3-F1
#
_entry.id   AF-A0A7V3X9B3-F1
#
_cell.length_a   1.000
_cell.length_b   1.000
_cell.length_c   1.000
_cell.angle_alpha   90.00
_cell.angle_beta   90.00
_cell.angle_gamma   90.00
#
_symmetry.space_group_name_H-M   'P 1'
#
loop_
_entity.id
_entity.type
_entity.pdbx_description
1 polymer ?
#
loop_
_entity_poly.entity_id
_entity_poly.type
_entity_poly.pdbx_seq_one_letter_code
_entity_poly.pdbx_strand_id
1 'polypeptide(L)'
;MKQIIIAIIGLILVGASCEKYHPEDIRIVWPIMPVSITPMKDTFNVNDTLAFEIDIPETLRDSLSGQLITCKNFNFSSFLDFHKLVYPDKNLGQQPSNGSDYTTINTGVGTIQSPPSASFANWNLQYSGIRYRIKAKLIVKQIGIMAITPIYSSPQQTQSATMGTNGNGETIYASFDKIKYFINNGQTNFHIYKQHCKPSSAYTDEQNWLENTGTFTFVVR
;
A
#
# COMPACT_ATOMS: atom_id res chain seq x y z
N MET A 1 -6.34 -57.18 41.82
CA MET A 1 -5.37 -56.98 40.71
C MET A 1 -6.01 -56.67 39.35
N LYS A 2 -7.18 -57.21 38.98
CA LYS A 2 -7.81 -56.90 37.67
C LYS A 2 -8.43 -55.49 37.53
N GLN A 3 -8.74 -54.80 38.63
CA GLN A 3 -9.36 -53.46 38.58
C GLN A 3 -8.35 -52.30 38.42
N ILE A 4 -7.06 -52.52 38.70
CA ILE A 4 -6.02 -51.47 38.58
C ILE A 4 -5.58 -51.28 37.12
N ILE A 5 -5.70 -52.33 36.29
CA ILE A 5 -5.26 -52.30 34.88
C ILE A 5 -6.24 -51.47 34.00
N ILE A 6 -7.52 -51.40 34.37
CA ILE A 6 -8.53 -50.63 33.60
C ILE A 6 -8.35 -49.11 33.82
N ALA A 7 -7.90 -48.69 35.01
CA ALA A 7 -7.66 -47.28 35.31
C ALA A 7 -6.46 -46.68 34.53
N ILE A 8 -5.45 -47.50 34.21
CA ILE A 8 -4.25 -47.05 33.49
C ILE A 8 -4.52 -46.90 31.98
N ILE A 9 -5.42 -47.71 31.40
CA ILE A 9 -5.80 -47.61 29.98
C ILE A 9 -6.69 -46.39 29.72
N GLY A 10 -7.50 -45.97 30.71
CA GLY A 10 -8.31 -44.75 30.60
C GLY A 10 -7.50 -43.45 30.60
N LEU A 11 -6.31 -43.43 31.23
CA LEU A 11 -5.48 -42.23 31.33
C LEU A 11 -4.65 -41.95 30.06
N ILE A 12 -4.43 -42.96 29.21
CA ILE A 12 -3.61 -42.84 27.98
C ILE A 12 -4.41 -42.25 26.81
N LEU A 13 -5.75 -42.29 26.85
CA LEU A 13 -6.60 -41.75 25.78
C LEU A 13 -6.82 -40.23 25.84
N VAL A 14 -6.39 -39.55 26.91
CA VAL A 14 -6.52 -38.08 27.04
C VAL A 14 -5.31 -37.35 26.45
N GLY A 15 -4.21 -38.05 26.13
CA GLY A 15 -2.97 -37.47 25.60
C GLY A 15 -2.86 -37.41 24.07
N ALA A 16 -3.86 -37.91 23.33
CA ALA A 16 -3.83 -37.98 21.86
C ALA A 16 -4.67 -36.91 21.16
N SER A 17 -5.12 -35.88 21.88
CA SER A 17 -5.51 -34.62 21.23
C SER A 17 -4.25 -33.86 20.85
N CYS A 18 -3.49 -34.39 19.89
CA CYS A 18 -2.74 -33.53 19.00
C CYS A 18 -3.79 -32.61 18.38
N GLU A 19 -3.92 -31.39 18.91
CA GLU A 19 -4.44 -30.28 18.13
C GLU A 19 -3.60 -30.28 16.87
N LYS A 20 -4.16 -30.81 15.78
CA LYS A 20 -3.55 -30.71 14.47
C LYS A 20 -3.34 -29.23 14.29
N TYR A 21 -2.09 -28.82 14.16
CA TYR A 21 -1.77 -27.49 13.69
C TYR A 21 -2.56 -27.30 12.39
N HIS A 22 -3.65 -26.54 12.46
CA HIS A 22 -4.40 -26.13 11.29
C HIS A 22 -3.56 -25.01 10.71
N PRO A 23 -2.85 -25.21 9.57
CA PRO A 23 -2.26 -24.07 8.89
C PRO A 23 -3.41 -23.12 8.62
N GLU A 24 -3.34 -21.92 9.22
CA GLU A 24 -4.31 -20.86 9.00
C GLU A 24 -4.56 -20.76 7.48
N ASP A 25 -5.83 -20.65 7.06
CA ASP A 25 -6.12 -20.51 5.63
C ASP A 25 -5.71 -19.11 5.18
N ILE A 26 -4.44 -18.97 4.81
CA ILE A 26 -3.82 -17.72 4.37
C ILE A 26 -3.95 -17.62 2.85
N ARG A 27 -4.52 -16.50 2.39
CA ARG A 27 -4.67 -16.17 0.97
C ARG A 27 -3.83 -14.96 0.62
N ILE A 28 -3.08 -15.05 -0.47
CA ILE A 28 -2.35 -13.92 -1.02
C ILE A 28 -3.35 -12.98 -1.69
N VAL A 29 -3.29 -11.70 -1.37
CA VAL A 29 -4.19 -10.67 -1.90
C VAL A 29 -3.46 -9.45 -2.41
N TRP A 30 -4.05 -8.77 -3.41
CA TRP A 30 -3.59 -7.52 -4.00
C TRP A 30 -4.71 -6.47 -4.00
N PRO A 31 -5.04 -5.86 -2.85
CA PRO A 31 -6.07 -4.83 -2.78
C PRO A 31 -5.71 -3.58 -3.60
N ILE A 32 -6.74 -2.90 -4.11
CA ILE A 32 -6.61 -1.62 -4.79
C ILE A 32 -6.95 -0.48 -3.81
N MET A 33 -6.05 0.48 -3.67
CA MET A 33 -6.20 1.66 -2.83
C MET A 33 -6.33 2.92 -3.71
N PRO A 34 -7.50 3.56 -3.77
CA PRO A 34 -7.64 4.84 -4.46
C PRO A 34 -6.86 5.93 -3.74
N VAL A 35 -6.20 6.78 -4.53
CA VAL A 35 -5.41 7.91 -4.06
C VAL A 35 -5.83 9.15 -4.86
N SER A 36 -5.99 10.28 -4.20
CA SER A 36 -6.29 11.56 -4.85
C SER A 36 -5.13 12.52 -4.69
N ILE A 37 -4.64 13.06 -5.81
CA ILE A 37 -3.64 14.13 -5.86
C ILE A 37 -4.22 15.27 -6.67
N THR A 38 -4.45 16.42 -6.02
CA THR A 38 -5.11 17.57 -6.66
C THR A 38 -4.27 18.85 -6.52
N PRO A 39 -4.36 19.79 -7.48
CA PRO A 39 -5.11 19.70 -8.74
C PRO A 39 -4.51 18.69 -9.74
N MET A 40 -5.37 18.11 -10.59
CA MET A 40 -4.96 17.18 -11.65
C MET A 40 -4.54 17.96 -12.90
N LYS A 41 -3.36 18.59 -12.85
CA LYS A 41 -2.79 19.35 -13.97
C LYS A 41 -1.35 18.92 -14.24
N ASP A 42 -0.86 19.23 -15.43
CA ASP A 42 0.50 18.86 -15.87
C ASP A 42 1.59 19.77 -15.30
N THR A 43 1.26 21.05 -15.05
CA THR A 43 2.26 22.08 -14.75
C THR A 43 1.93 22.85 -13.48
N PHE A 44 2.95 22.99 -12.64
CA PHE A 44 2.93 23.70 -11.37
C PHE A 44 4.03 24.75 -11.35
N ASN A 45 3.88 25.76 -10.52
CA ASN A 45 4.97 26.67 -10.21
C ASN A 45 5.66 26.24 -8.91
N VAL A 46 6.89 26.69 -8.69
CA VAL A 46 7.52 26.56 -7.37
C VAL A 46 6.62 27.18 -6.29
N ASN A 47 6.50 26.48 -5.17
CA ASN A 47 5.59 26.74 -4.04
C ASN A 47 4.09 26.49 -4.30
N ASP A 48 3.70 25.99 -5.47
CA ASP A 48 2.35 25.43 -5.62
C ASP A 48 2.15 24.27 -4.63
N THR A 49 0.89 24.10 -4.23
CA THR A 49 0.48 23.06 -3.30
C THR A 49 -0.28 21.95 -4.02
N LEU A 50 0.13 20.71 -3.76
CA LEU A 50 -0.61 19.49 -4.08
C LEU A 50 -1.34 19.02 -2.82
N ALA A 51 -2.63 18.72 -2.92
CA ALA A 51 -3.34 18.00 -1.85
C ALA A 51 -3.29 16.50 -2.14
N PHE A 52 -2.78 15.74 -1.18
CA PHE A 52 -2.70 14.28 -1.18
C PHE A 52 -3.77 13.72 -0.23
N GLU A 53 -4.64 12.84 -0.73
CA GLU A 53 -5.70 12.24 0.07
C GLU A 53 -5.86 10.73 -0.21
N ILE A 54 -6.10 9.97 0.86
CA ILE A 54 -6.63 8.60 0.80
C ILE A 54 -7.86 8.60 1.69
N ASP A 55 -8.98 8.08 1.20
CA ASP A 55 -10.20 7.87 1.97
C ASP A 55 -10.85 6.56 1.52
N ILE A 56 -10.61 5.51 2.29
CA ILE A 56 -11.03 4.14 1.96
C ILE A 56 -11.89 3.55 3.08
N PRO A 57 -12.87 2.69 2.73
CA PRO A 57 -13.57 1.88 3.73
C PRO A 57 -12.63 0.86 4.38
N GLU A 58 -13.04 0.30 5.52
CA GLU A 58 -12.29 -0.79 6.16
C GLU A 58 -12.27 -2.09 5.36
N THR A 59 -13.19 -2.23 4.40
CA THR A 59 -13.29 -3.38 3.51
C THR A 59 -12.77 -3.02 2.13
N LEU A 60 -11.71 -3.70 1.69
CA LEU A 60 -11.11 -3.51 0.37
C LEU A 60 -11.45 -4.68 -0.54
N ARG A 61 -11.50 -4.44 -1.86
CA ARG A 61 -11.64 -5.52 -2.84
C ARG A 61 -10.25 -6.01 -3.24
N ASP A 62 -10.05 -7.31 -3.18
CA ASP A 62 -8.88 -7.97 -3.76
C ASP A 62 -8.97 -7.93 -5.30
N SER A 63 -7.91 -7.47 -5.96
CA SER A 63 -7.87 -7.44 -7.43
C SER A 63 -7.69 -8.81 -8.08
N LEU A 64 -7.19 -9.80 -7.33
CA LEU A 64 -6.98 -11.15 -7.85
C LEU A 64 -8.26 -11.98 -7.85
N SER A 65 -8.89 -12.12 -6.67
CA SER A 65 -10.06 -12.97 -6.48
C SER A 65 -11.39 -12.23 -6.62
N GLY A 66 -11.39 -10.90 -6.55
CA GLY A 66 -12.58 -10.07 -6.46
C GLY A 66 -13.27 -10.12 -5.09
N GLN A 67 -12.75 -10.89 -4.12
CA GLN A 67 -13.32 -11.01 -2.78
C GLN A 67 -13.06 -9.76 -1.94
N LEU A 68 -13.82 -9.62 -0.85
CA LEU A 68 -13.69 -8.53 0.10
C LEU A 68 -12.73 -8.91 1.23
N ILE A 69 -11.85 -7.97 1.58
CA ILE A 69 -10.85 -8.08 2.64
C ILE A 69 -11.21 -7.07 3.72
N THR A 70 -11.53 -7.55 4.92
CA THR A 70 -11.77 -6.69 6.07
C THR A 70 -10.45 -6.41 6.79
N CYS A 71 -10.05 -5.14 6.76
CA CYS A 71 -8.81 -4.63 7.32
C CYS A 71 -9.16 -3.84 8.59
N LYS A 72 -9.55 -4.50 9.68
CA LYS A 72 -9.94 -3.79 10.92
C LYS A 72 -8.71 -3.36 11.71
N ASN A 73 -8.58 -2.07 12.00
CA ASN A 73 -7.41 -1.48 12.68
C ASN A 73 -6.06 -2.00 12.12
N PHE A 74 -5.94 -2.05 10.79
CA PHE A 74 -4.82 -2.60 10.04
C PHE A 74 -3.81 -1.51 9.67
N ASN A 75 -2.52 -1.81 9.82
CA ASN A 75 -1.44 -0.96 9.37
C ASN A 75 -0.96 -1.34 7.96
N PHE A 76 -1.28 -0.51 6.97
CA PHE A 76 -0.90 -0.71 5.58
C PHE A 76 0.59 -0.47 5.28
N SER A 77 1.41 -0.04 6.25
CA SER A 77 2.88 0.15 6.15
C SER A 77 3.34 0.63 4.77
N SER A 78 3.01 1.86 4.39
CA SER A 78 3.33 2.40 3.07
C SER A 78 4.00 3.76 3.12
N PHE A 79 4.65 4.11 2.00
CA PHE A 79 5.43 5.32 1.86
C PHE A 79 5.04 6.06 0.58
N LEU A 80 5.31 7.36 0.54
CA LEU A 80 5.51 8.10 -0.70
C LEU A 80 6.96 8.01 -1.12
N ASP A 81 7.18 7.62 -2.37
CA ASP A 81 8.45 7.73 -3.06
C ASP A 81 8.45 8.96 -3.97
N PHE A 82 9.53 9.73 -3.91
CA PHE A 82 9.71 11.00 -4.61
C PHE A 82 10.94 10.93 -5.52
N HIS A 83 10.71 11.14 -6.82
CA HIS A 83 11.79 11.23 -7.80
C HIS A 83 11.73 12.50 -8.65
N LYS A 84 12.91 12.95 -9.05
CA LYS A 84 13.10 13.93 -10.14
C LYS A 84 13.51 13.18 -11.40
N LEU A 85 12.70 13.26 -12.45
CA LEU A 85 12.92 12.55 -13.70
C LEU A 85 13.89 13.34 -14.59
N VAL A 86 15.16 12.93 -14.63
CA VAL A 86 16.23 13.63 -15.37
C VAL A 86 16.89 12.75 -16.44
N TYR A 87 16.71 11.43 -16.37
CA TYR A 87 17.35 10.47 -17.27
C TYR A 87 16.30 9.67 -18.07
N PRO A 88 15.98 10.05 -19.32
CA PRO A 88 14.95 9.38 -20.11
C PRO A 88 15.23 7.90 -20.42
N ASP A 89 16.49 7.46 -20.34
CA ASP A 89 16.93 6.09 -20.59
C ASP A 89 16.92 5.20 -19.34
N LYS A 90 16.65 5.77 -18.16
CA LYS A 90 16.64 5.09 -16.86
C LYS A 90 15.23 4.87 -16.35
N ASN A 91 15.01 3.77 -15.64
CA ASN A 91 13.72 3.52 -14.98
C ASN A 91 13.58 4.35 -13.69
N LEU A 92 12.38 4.33 -13.09
CA LEU A 92 12.08 5.18 -11.92
C LEU A 92 13.05 4.96 -10.76
N GLY A 93 13.37 3.71 -10.43
CA GLY A 93 14.29 3.36 -9.34
C GLY A 93 15.74 3.80 -9.58
N GLN A 94 16.08 4.24 -10.80
CA GLN A 94 17.38 4.80 -11.16
C GLN A 94 17.36 6.33 -11.27
N GLN A 95 16.20 6.98 -11.04
CA GLN A 95 16.09 8.43 -11.05
C GLN A 95 16.56 9.00 -9.71
N PRO A 96 17.16 10.22 -9.69
CA PRO A 96 17.47 10.92 -8.47
C PRO A 96 16.24 11.08 -7.58
N SER A 97 16.42 10.80 -6.30
CA SER A 97 15.42 11.05 -5.28
C SER A 97 15.32 12.54 -4.97
N ASN A 98 14.13 13.03 -4.67
CA ASN A 98 13.90 14.46 -4.43
C ASN A 98 12.92 14.74 -3.29
N GLY A 99 12.84 13.87 -2.27
CA GLY A 99 11.96 14.09 -1.12
C GLY A 99 12.20 15.43 -0.41
N SER A 100 13.46 15.88 -0.34
CA SER A 100 13.84 17.21 0.20
C SER A 100 13.25 18.41 -0.55
N ASP A 101 12.79 18.21 -1.79
CA ASP A 101 12.18 19.25 -2.61
C ASP A 101 10.71 19.49 -2.22
N TYR A 102 10.19 18.80 -1.20
CA TYR A 102 8.82 18.92 -0.73
C TYR A 102 8.76 19.37 0.72
N THR A 103 7.84 20.31 1.00
CA THR A 103 7.36 20.56 2.36
C THR A 103 6.02 19.89 2.55
N THR A 104 5.89 19.09 3.60
CA THR A 104 4.64 18.39 3.95
C THR A 104 3.91 19.15 5.06
N ILE A 105 2.61 19.41 4.87
CA ILE A 105 1.71 19.97 5.88
C ILE A 105 0.56 19.00 6.11
N ASN A 106 0.53 18.36 7.28
CA ASN A 106 -0.55 17.48 7.70
C ASN A 106 -1.78 18.29 8.10
N THR A 107 -2.98 17.88 7.68
CA THR A 107 -4.23 18.64 7.96
C THR A 107 -5.01 18.12 9.16
N GLY A 108 -4.38 17.29 10.01
CA GLY A 108 -5.00 16.71 11.21
C GLY A 108 -5.73 15.38 11.01
N VAL A 109 -5.73 14.80 9.81
CA VAL A 109 -6.28 13.47 9.52
C VAL A 109 -5.19 12.62 8.90
N GLY A 110 -4.77 11.58 9.62
CA GLY A 110 -3.56 10.82 9.28
C GLY A 110 -2.30 11.69 9.30
N THR A 111 -1.17 11.10 8.94
CA THR A 111 0.10 11.83 8.86
C THR A 111 0.96 11.33 7.73
N ILE A 112 1.61 12.24 7.01
CA ILE A 112 2.79 11.97 6.19
C ILE A 112 3.97 12.53 6.98
N GLN A 113 4.96 11.70 7.27
CA GLN A 113 6.21 12.16 7.86
C GLN A 113 6.92 13.01 6.80
N SER A 114 7.48 14.15 7.19
CA SER A 114 8.31 14.91 6.26
C SER A 114 9.37 13.98 5.68
N PRO A 115 9.51 13.87 4.36
CA PRO A 115 10.57 13.06 3.78
C PRO A 115 11.89 13.57 4.38
N PRO A 116 12.75 12.70 4.92
CA PRO A 116 14.12 13.08 5.20
C PRO A 116 14.78 13.49 3.87
N SER A 117 16.07 13.85 3.85
CA SER A 117 16.82 14.06 2.59
C SER A 117 16.85 12.83 1.64
N ALA A 118 16.05 11.80 1.91
CA ALA A 118 15.86 10.59 1.14
C ALA A 118 14.62 10.67 0.23
N SER A 119 14.39 9.58 -0.49
CA SER A 119 13.30 9.36 -1.45
C SER A 119 11.95 9.11 -0.81
N PHE A 120 11.92 8.66 0.45
CA PHE A 120 10.73 8.06 1.05
C PHE A 120 10.16 8.87 2.20
N ALA A 121 8.84 9.09 2.20
CA ALA A 121 8.09 9.57 3.36
C ALA A 121 7.12 8.50 3.85
N ASN A 122 7.25 8.03 5.09
CA ASN A 122 6.22 7.21 5.72
C ASN A 122 4.89 7.96 5.77
N TRP A 123 3.79 7.23 5.65
CA TRP A 123 2.50 7.73 6.07
C TRP A 123 1.80 6.81 7.06
N ASN A 124 0.82 7.37 7.77
CA ASN A 124 -0.09 6.64 8.61
C ASN A 124 -1.51 7.11 8.30
N LEU A 125 -2.37 6.16 7.94
CA LEU A 125 -3.79 6.41 7.80
C LEU A 125 -4.42 6.46 9.19
N GLN A 126 -5.31 7.43 9.43
CA GLN A 126 -6.14 7.45 10.62
C GLN A 126 -7.35 6.54 10.42
N TYR A 127 -7.51 5.55 11.30
CA TYR A 127 -8.69 4.69 11.36
C TYR A 127 -9.77 5.32 12.25
N SER A 128 -11.01 5.40 11.76
CA SER A 128 -12.16 5.89 12.52
C SER A 128 -13.28 4.85 12.63
N GLY A 129 -12.92 3.59 12.86
CA GLY A 129 -13.85 2.48 13.10
C GLY A 129 -14.47 1.84 11.85
N ILE A 130 -14.65 2.58 10.76
CA ILE A 130 -15.22 2.04 9.50
C ILE A 130 -14.45 2.49 8.25
N ARG A 131 -13.48 3.39 8.41
CA ARG A 131 -12.74 4.03 7.32
C ARG A 131 -11.32 4.37 7.73
N TYR A 132 -10.44 4.42 6.75
CA TYR A 132 -9.08 4.92 6.85
C TYR A 132 -8.94 6.20 6.04
N ARG A 133 -8.32 7.21 6.65
CA ARG A 133 -8.17 8.53 6.02
C ARG A 133 -6.78 9.12 6.23
N ILE A 134 -6.31 9.81 5.20
CA ILE A 134 -5.20 10.74 5.30
C ILE A 134 -5.48 11.96 4.43
N LYS A 135 -5.10 13.14 4.92
CA LYS A 135 -5.11 14.39 4.16
C LYS A 135 -3.85 15.18 4.48
N ALA A 136 -3.08 15.49 3.44
CA ALA A 136 -1.86 16.25 3.55
C ALA A 136 -1.71 17.20 2.36
N LYS A 137 -0.92 18.26 2.56
CA LYS A 137 -0.50 19.17 1.50
C LYS A 137 0.99 18.99 1.27
N LEU A 138 1.39 18.87 0.01
CA LEU A 138 2.77 18.78 -0.45
C LEU A 138 3.10 20.05 -1.23
N ILE A 139 4.05 20.84 -0.75
CA ILE A 139 4.49 22.09 -1.39
C ILE A 139 5.82 21.83 -2.08
N VAL A 140 5.85 21.99 -3.40
CA VAL A 140 7.06 21.69 -4.20
C VAL A 140 7.98 22.90 -4.22
N LYS A 141 9.27 22.70 -3.95
CA LYS A 141 10.25 23.77 -3.71
C LYS A 141 11.27 23.96 -4.83
N GLN A 142 11.36 23.02 -5.76
CA GLN A 142 12.35 23.02 -6.83
C GLN A 142 11.70 22.83 -8.20
N ILE A 143 12.34 23.39 -9.22
CA ILE A 143 11.95 23.20 -10.63
C ILE A 143 12.38 21.81 -11.14
N GLY A 144 11.64 21.29 -12.12
CA GLY A 144 11.95 20.06 -12.82
C GLY A 144 10.74 19.18 -13.11
N ILE A 145 10.99 18.00 -13.67
CA ILE A 145 9.97 16.98 -13.87
C ILE A 145 9.96 16.09 -12.63
N MET A 146 8.84 16.04 -11.94
CA MET A 146 8.71 15.37 -10.66
C MET A 146 7.75 14.18 -10.75
N ALA A 147 8.01 13.15 -9.95
CA ALA A 147 7.16 11.97 -9.83
C ALA A 147 6.92 11.63 -8.35
N ILE A 148 5.66 11.33 -8.01
CA ILE A 148 5.22 10.90 -6.68
C ILE A 148 4.57 9.53 -6.81
N THR A 149 5.09 8.54 -6.10
CA THR A 149 4.64 7.14 -6.17
C THR A 149 4.36 6.59 -4.77
N PRO A 150 3.09 6.36 -4.41
CA PRO A 150 2.72 5.43 -3.35
C PRO A 150 3.38 4.07 -3.50
N ILE A 151 4.13 3.64 -2.49
CA ILE A 151 4.72 2.31 -2.44
C ILE A 151 4.30 1.57 -1.18
N TYR A 152 4.00 0.29 -1.35
CA TYR A 152 3.75 -0.63 -0.26
C TYR A 152 5.05 -1.21 0.23
N SER A 153 5.24 -1.25 1.55
CA SER A 153 6.21 -2.14 2.15
C SER A 153 5.48 -3.25 2.87
N SER A 154 5.95 -4.46 2.63
CA SER A 154 5.47 -5.63 3.37
C SER A 154 5.46 -5.32 4.86
N PRO A 155 4.32 -5.47 5.55
CA PRO A 155 4.20 -5.20 6.96
C PRO A 155 5.05 -6.23 7.70
N GLN A 156 5.71 -5.78 8.75
CA GLN A 156 6.13 -6.68 9.80
C GLN A 156 4.86 -7.10 10.53
N GLN A 157 4.36 -8.29 10.17
CA GLN A 157 3.03 -8.80 10.50
C GLN A 157 2.78 -8.84 12.01
N THR A 158 2.00 -7.89 12.53
CA THR A 158 1.42 -7.95 13.89
C THR A 158 -0.10 -7.83 13.88
N GLN A 159 -0.71 -7.51 12.74
CA GLN A 159 -2.16 -7.30 12.60
C GLN A 159 -2.68 -8.08 11.39
N SER A 160 -3.81 -8.76 11.58
CA SER A 160 -4.34 -9.67 10.57
C SER A 160 -5.60 -9.09 9.90
N ALA A 161 -5.59 -9.05 8.57
CA ALA A 161 -6.77 -8.81 7.75
C ALA A 161 -7.46 -10.16 7.42
N THR A 162 -8.77 -10.15 7.21
CA THR A 162 -9.55 -11.38 7.01
C THR A 162 -10.45 -11.30 5.77
N MET A 163 -10.79 -12.45 5.20
CA MET A 163 -11.65 -12.57 4.01
C MET A 163 -12.97 -13.31 4.30
N GLY A 164 -13.32 -13.47 5.58
CA GLY A 164 -14.47 -14.24 6.03
C GLY A 164 -14.06 -15.63 6.53
N THR A 165 -14.95 -16.61 6.35
CA THR A 165 -14.72 -18.01 6.75
C THR A 165 -14.83 -18.97 5.57
N ASN A 166 -14.11 -20.09 5.65
CA ASN A 166 -14.17 -21.15 4.65
C ASN A 166 -15.40 -22.08 4.90
N GLY A 167 -15.56 -23.12 4.08
CA GLY A 167 -16.68 -24.07 4.20
C GLY A 167 -16.73 -24.86 5.51
N ASN A 168 -15.63 -24.88 6.28
CA ASN A 168 -15.55 -25.51 7.60
C ASN A 168 -15.80 -24.52 8.74
N GLY A 169 -16.05 -23.23 8.43
CA GLY A 169 -16.20 -22.17 9.42
C GLY A 169 -14.88 -21.60 9.95
N GLU A 170 -13.73 -21.99 9.39
CA GLU A 170 -12.41 -21.48 9.79
C GLU A 170 -12.17 -20.10 9.16
N THR A 171 -11.56 -19.17 9.91
CA THR A 171 -11.22 -17.83 9.40
C THR A 171 -10.19 -17.90 8.28
N ILE A 172 -10.46 -17.17 7.20
CA ILE A 172 -9.51 -16.97 6.10
C ILE A 172 -8.76 -15.67 6.34
N TYR A 173 -7.43 -15.75 6.43
CA TYR A 173 -6.56 -14.60 6.63
C TYR A 173 -6.00 -14.11 5.31
N ALA A 174 -5.87 -12.78 5.18
CA ALA A 174 -5.28 -12.16 4.02
C ALA A 174 -3.80 -11.85 4.27
N SER A 175 -2.93 -12.40 3.42
CA SER A 175 -1.53 -12.04 3.31
C SER A 175 -1.35 -11.07 2.15
N PHE A 176 -0.93 -9.86 2.45
CA PHE A 176 -0.80 -8.80 1.46
C PHE A 176 0.57 -8.94 0.81
N ASP A 177 0.61 -9.37 -0.44
CA ASP A 177 1.84 -9.37 -1.23
C ASP A 177 2.11 -7.98 -1.81
N LYS A 178 1.04 -7.28 -2.21
CA LYS A 178 1.10 -5.94 -2.82
C LYS A 178 -0.11 -5.10 -2.42
N ILE A 179 0.03 -3.78 -2.47
CA ILE A 179 -1.09 -2.84 -2.55
C ILE A 179 -0.96 -2.09 -3.86
N LYS A 180 -2.04 -2.10 -4.65
CA LYS A 180 -2.13 -1.40 -5.93
C LYS A 180 -2.72 -0.01 -5.71
N TYR A 181 -1.94 1.04 -5.93
CA TYR A 181 -2.43 2.41 -5.79
C TYR A 181 -3.01 2.91 -7.10
N PHE A 182 -4.24 3.46 -7.04
CA PHE A 182 -4.97 3.96 -8.20
C PHE A 182 -5.16 5.47 -8.05
N ILE A 183 -4.19 6.24 -8.55
CA ILE A 183 -4.16 7.69 -8.42
C ILE A 183 -5.15 8.32 -9.40
N ASN A 184 -6.05 9.18 -8.89
CA ASN A 184 -6.93 10.05 -9.68
C ASN A 184 -7.70 9.30 -10.79
N ASN A 185 -8.14 8.07 -10.52
CA ASN A 185 -8.78 7.20 -11.51
C ASN A 185 -7.94 6.98 -12.79
N GLY A 186 -6.61 6.93 -12.66
CA GLY A 186 -5.67 6.78 -13.78
C GLY A 186 -5.20 8.11 -14.39
N GLN A 187 -5.65 9.26 -13.89
CA GLN A 187 -5.17 10.57 -14.35
C GLN A 187 -3.87 10.96 -13.63
N THR A 188 -2.78 10.34 -14.07
CA THR A 188 -1.44 10.43 -13.47
C THR A 188 -0.45 11.27 -14.25
N ASN A 189 -0.88 11.81 -15.40
CA ASN A 189 -0.03 12.44 -16.42
C ASN A 189 1.10 11.51 -16.92
N PHE A 190 0.79 10.23 -17.10
CA PHE A 190 1.75 9.22 -17.55
C PHE A 190 2.43 9.54 -18.90
N HIS A 191 1.86 10.43 -19.72
CA HIS A 191 2.53 10.93 -20.92
C HIS A 191 3.84 11.67 -20.60
N ILE A 192 3.89 12.43 -19.50
CA ILE A 192 5.10 13.12 -19.04
C ILE A 192 6.12 12.10 -18.55
N TYR A 193 5.67 11.09 -17.79
CA TYR A 193 6.53 10.00 -17.31
C TYR A 193 7.29 9.35 -18.47
N LYS A 194 6.58 8.93 -19.52
CA LYS A 194 7.18 8.27 -20.70
C LYS A 194 8.18 9.13 -21.48
N GLN A 195 8.10 10.46 -21.37
CA GLN A 195 9.03 11.37 -22.04
C GLN A 195 10.35 11.52 -21.26
N HIS A 196 10.33 11.28 -19.95
CA HIS A 196 11.43 11.62 -19.04
C HIS A 196 11.96 10.45 -18.20
N CYS A 197 11.34 9.29 -18.30
CA CYS A 197 11.70 8.06 -17.61
C CYS A 197 11.42 6.87 -18.53
N LYS A 198 12.33 5.89 -18.55
CA LYS A 198 12.12 4.63 -19.27
C LYS A 198 11.13 3.77 -18.49
N PRO A 199 9.92 3.51 -19.01
CA PRO A 199 8.97 2.66 -18.32
C PRO A 199 9.52 1.25 -18.15
N SER A 200 9.34 0.69 -16.96
CA SER A 200 9.58 -0.73 -16.67
C SER A 200 8.52 -1.61 -17.34
N SER A 201 7.50 -1.02 -17.95
CA SER A 201 6.50 -1.71 -18.79
C SER A 201 7.07 -2.57 -19.92
N ALA A 202 8.36 -2.44 -20.25
CA ALA A 202 9.06 -3.38 -21.13
C ALA A 202 9.12 -4.82 -20.59
N TYR A 203 8.80 -5.04 -19.30
CA TYR A 203 8.96 -6.34 -18.65
C TYR A 203 7.65 -7.05 -18.33
N THR A 204 6.58 -6.37 -17.87
CA THR A 204 5.26 -6.98 -17.59
C THR A 204 4.09 -6.00 -17.69
N ASP A 205 2.88 -6.50 -18.00
CA ASP A 205 1.63 -5.73 -17.96
C ASP A 205 1.32 -5.17 -16.56
N GLU A 206 1.71 -5.90 -15.51
CA GLU A 206 1.50 -5.47 -14.14
C GLU A 206 2.34 -4.23 -13.79
N GLN A 207 3.63 -4.24 -14.13
CA GLN A 207 4.50 -3.08 -13.91
C GLN A 207 4.03 -1.88 -14.73
N ASN A 208 3.56 -2.11 -15.96
CA ASN A 208 2.95 -1.06 -16.77
C ASN A 208 1.74 -0.45 -16.07
N TRP A 209 0.87 -1.28 -15.48
CA TRP A 209 -0.28 -0.82 -14.72
C TRP A 209 0.16 0.01 -13.51
N LEU A 210 1.12 -0.47 -12.72
CA LEU A 210 1.63 0.23 -11.54
C LEU A 210 2.24 1.59 -11.88
N GLU A 211 3.04 1.69 -12.94
CA GLU A 211 3.62 2.98 -13.37
C GLU A 211 2.53 3.92 -13.94
N ASN A 212 1.64 3.40 -14.77
CA ASN A 212 0.60 4.20 -15.43
C ASN A 212 -0.43 4.72 -14.44
N THR A 213 -0.80 3.95 -13.41
CA THR A 213 -1.88 4.34 -12.50
C THR A 213 -1.41 4.70 -11.09
N GLY A 214 -0.18 4.35 -10.73
CA GLY A 214 0.39 4.53 -9.40
C GLY A 214 1.46 5.61 -9.30
N THR A 215 1.86 6.28 -10.39
CA THR A 215 2.89 7.33 -10.37
C THR A 215 2.37 8.64 -10.93
N PHE A 216 2.10 9.63 -10.07
CA PHE A 216 1.70 10.97 -10.50
C PHE A 216 2.92 11.78 -10.95
N THR A 217 2.93 12.22 -12.20
CA THR A 217 4.06 12.95 -12.81
C THR A 217 3.65 14.36 -13.19
N PHE A 218 4.52 15.35 -13.03
CA PHE A 218 4.20 16.75 -13.36
C PHE A 218 5.47 17.58 -13.58
N VAL A 219 5.29 18.74 -14.21
CA VAL A 219 6.33 19.74 -14.47
C VAL A 219 6.24 20.85 -13.43
N VAL A 220 7.38 21.24 -12.86
CA VAL A 220 7.51 22.42 -12.00
C VAL A 220 8.40 23.44 -12.69
N ARG A 221 7.88 24.66 -12.83
CA ARG A 221 8.56 25.81 -13.44
C ARG A 221 8.68 27.00 -12.50
#